data_AF-A0A821IE33-F1
#
_entry.id   AF-A0A821IE33-F1
#
_cell.length_a   1.000
_cell.length_b   1.000
_cell.length_c   1.000
_cell.angle_alpha   90.00
_cell.angle_beta   90.00
_cell.angle_gamma   90.00
#
_symmetry.space_group_name_H-M   'P 1'
#
loop_
_entity.id
_entity.type
_entity.pdbx_description
1 polymer ?
#
loop_
_entity_poly.entity_id
_entity_poly.type
_entity_poly.pdbx_seq_one_letter_code
_entity_poly.pdbx_strand_id
1 'polypeptide(L)'
;CDDLLTEMTNLTAKQTERKSQVKEVMSALNEAQQSFDTLKAADITEIRSFAYPFDTLGLIDYCMLIYLDHPSIGWKDVSFLCFLSRSIFFIFK
;
A
#
# COMPACT_ATOMS: atom_id res chain seq x y z
N CYS A 1 -25.83 -26.18 -30.18
CA CYS A 1 -26.02 -24.80 -29.67
C CYS A 1 -25.98 -24.73 -28.15
N ASP A 2 -26.43 -25.76 -27.43
CA ASP A 2 -26.51 -25.71 -25.95
C ASP A 2 -25.14 -25.68 -25.24
N ASP A 3 -24.10 -26.31 -25.81
CA ASP A 3 -22.75 -26.26 -25.24
C ASP A 3 -22.16 -24.84 -25.23
N LEU A 4 -22.36 -24.07 -26.30
CA LEU A 4 -21.89 -22.68 -26.40
C LEU A 4 -22.64 -21.76 -25.43
N LEU A 5 -23.93 -22.01 -25.20
CA LEU A 5 -24.72 -21.25 -24.24
C LEU A 5 -24.27 -21.53 -22.80
N THR A 6 -23.95 -22.79 -22.50
CA THR A 6 -23.41 -23.22 -21.20
C THR A 6 -22.02 -22.64 -20.96
N GLU A 7 -21.17 -22.58 -21.97
CA GLU A 7 -19.84 -21.98 -21.85
C GLU A 7 -19.90 -20.46 -21.67
N MET A 8 -20.79 -19.77 -22.38
CA MET A 8 -20.97 -18.32 -22.26
C MET A 8 -21.53 -17.89 -20.89
N THR A 9 -22.44 -18.69 -20.32
CA THR A 9 -22.97 -18.47 -18.96
C THR A 9 -21.91 -18.72 -17.88
N ASN A 10 -21.08 -19.74 -18.04
CA ASN A 10 -19.95 -19.99 -17.14
C ASN A 10 -18.90 -18.87 -17.18
N LEU A 11 -18.61 -18.31 -18.36
CA LEU A 11 -17.67 -17.19 -18.50
C LEU A 11 -18.19 -15.90 -17.87
N THR A 12 -19.48 -15.59 -18.04
CA THR A 12 -20.11 -14.42 -17.42
C THR A 12 -20.20 -14.55 -15.91
N ALA A 13 -20.46 -15.74 -15.38
CA ALA A 13 -20.39 -16.02 -13.95
C ALA A 13 -18.97 -15.77 -13.40
N LYS A 14 -17.93 -16.35 -14.03
CA LYS A 14 -16.53 -16.14 -13.65
C LYS A 14 -16.06 -14.70 -13.77
N GLN A 15 -16.59 -13.94 -14.72
CA GLN A 15 -16.27 -12.52 -14.85
C GLN A 15 -16.94 -11.69 -13.75
N THR A 16 -18.16 -12.04 -13.36
CA THR A 16 -18.89 -11.39 -12.28
C THR A 16 -18.23 -11.63 -10.93
N GLU A 17 -17.82 -12.87 -10.66
CA GLU A 17 -17.09 -13.24 -9.45
C GLU A 17 -15.76 -12.47 -9.33
N ARG A 18 -14.95 -12.44 -10.40
CA ARG A 18 -13.70 -11.67 -10.42
C ARG A 18 -13.92 -10.17 -10.22
N LYS A 19 -14.97 -9.60 -10.82
CA LYS A 19 -15.33 -8.19 -10.60
C LYS A 19 -15.73 -7.92 -9.16
N SER A 20 -16.43 -8.86 -8.50
CA SER A 20 -16.76 -8.75 -7.09
C SER A 20 -15.51 -8.74 -6.21
N GLN A 21 -14.59 -9.69 -6.43
CA GLN A 21 -13.33 -9.77 -5.70
C GLN A 21 -12.48 -8.49 -5.88
N VAL A 22 -12.37 -7.98 -7.10
CA VAL A 22 -11.66 -6.71 -7.36
C VAL A 22 -12.34 -5.55 -6.63
N LYS A 23 -13.67 -5.49 -6.61
CA LYS A 23 -14.39 -4.42 -5.91
C LYS A 23 -14.13 -4.45 -4.40
N GLU A 24 -14.08 -5.63 -3.78
CA GLU A 24 -13.76 -5.79 -2.36
C GLU A 24 -12.34 -5.33 -2.06
N VAL A 25 -11.35 -5.77 -2.85
CA VAL A 25 -9.94 -5.36 -2.68
C VAL A 25 -9.78 -3.85 -2.87
N MET A 26 -10.44 -3.26 -3.88
CA MET A 26 -10.40 -1.82 -4.12
C MET A 26 -11.05 -1.02 -2.99
N SER A 27 -12.10 -1.55 -2.34
CA SER A 27 -12.70 -0.91 -1.16
C SER A 27 -11.72 -0.86 0.00
N ALA A 28 -11.10 -2.00 0.32
CA ALA A 28 -10.10 -2.08 1.40
C ALA A 28 -8.90 -1.17 1.12
N LEU A 29 -8.45 -1.08 -0.15
CA LEU A 29 -7.36 -0.20 -0.55
C LEU A 29 -7.73 1.28 -0.37
N ASN A 30 -8.94 1.67 -0.75
CA ASN A 30 -9.42 3.05 -0.56
C ASN A 30 -9.53 3.42 0.92
N GLU A 31 -10.00 2.51 1.77
CA GLU A 31 -10.06 2.71 3.22
C GLU A 31 -8.66 2.87 3.83
N ALA A 32 -7.71 2.04 3.38
CA ALA A 32 -6.30 2.18 3.78
C ALA A 32 -5.73 3.54 3.34
N GLN A 33 -5.98 3.96 2.09
CA GLN A 33 -5.54 5.27 1.59
C GLN A 33 -6.11 6.42 2.40
N GLN A 34 -7.43 6.40 2.69
CA GLN A 34 -8.05 7.43 3.53
C GLN A 34 -7.45 7.45 4.92
N SER A 35 -7.12 6.29 5.49
CA SER A 35 -6.44 6.21 6.78
C SER A 35 -5.07 6.88 6.72
N PHE A 36 -4.29 6.67 5.66
CA PHE A 36 -3.02 7.38 5.44
C PHE A 36 -3.21 8.90 5.29
N ASP A 37 -4.27 9.35 4.62
CA ASP A 37 -4.57 10.78 4.44
C ASP A 37 -4.92 11.48 5.77
N THR A 38 -5.36 10.74 6.79
CA THR A 38 -5.64 11.30 8.13
C THR A 38 -4.42 11.47 9.01
N LEU A 39 -3.26 10.93 8.62
CA LEU A 39 -2.04 11.03 9.39
C LEU A 39 -1.57 12.48 9.49
N LYS A 40 -1.24 12.90 10.72
CA LYS A 40 -0.71 14.23 10.98
C LYS A 40 0.80 14.22 10.80
N ALA A 41 1.35 15.38 10.49
CA ALA A 41 2.80 15.58 10.46
C ALA A 41 3.47 15.24 11.80
N ALA A 42 2.74 15.32 12.92
CA ALA A 42 3.19 14.91 14.24
C ALA A 42 3.43 13.40 14.33
N ASP A 43 2.52 12.58 13.80
CA ASP A 43 2.61 11.11 13.82
C ASP A 43 3.84 10.64 13.02
N ILE A 44 4.09 11.28 11.87
CA ILE A 44 5.28 11.04 11.05
C ILE A 44 6.55 11.42 11.82
N THR A 45 6.52 12.53 12.55
CA THR A 45 7.66 13.01 13.34
C THR A 45 7.96 12.08 14.52
N GLU A 46 6.92 11.54 15.16
CA GLU A 46 7.04 10.55 16.23
C GLU A 46 7.68 9.26 15.71
N ILE A 47 7.18 8.71 14.61
CA ILE A 47 7.76 7.50 13.97
C ILE A 47 9.24 7.72 13.62
N ARG A 48 9.58 8.92 13.11
CA ARG A 48 10.97 9.29 12.80
C ARG A 48 11.86 9.43 14.04
N SER A 49 11.30 9.75 15.19
CA SER A 49 12.06 9.99 16.43
C SER A 49 12.54 8.70 17.10
N PHE A 50 12.02 7.54 16.69
CA PHE A 50 12.49 6.26 17.19
C PHE A 50 13.92 5.96 16.72
N ALA A 51 14.86 6.00 17.67
CA ALA A 51 16.24 5.57 17.44
C ALA A 51 16.31 4.07 17.07
N TYR A 52 15.38 3.28 17.62
CA TYR A 52 15.15 1.89 17.28
C TYR A 52 13.63 1.65 17.27
N PRO A 53 13.02 1.36 16.11
CA PRO A 53 11.58 1.16 16.03
C PRO A 53 11.23 -0.17 16.71
N PHE A 54 10.03 -0.26 17.26
CA PHE A 54 9.48 -1.54 17.67
C PHE A 54 9.45 -2.48 16.45
N ASP A 55 9.69 -3.77 16.66
CA ASP A 55 9.82 -4.77 15.56
C ASP A 55 8.64 -4.71 14.57
N THR A 56 7.44 -4.40 15.05
CA THR A 56 6.23 -4.22 14.24
C THR A 56 6.29 -3.01 13.31
N LEU A 57 6.81 -1.86 13.78
CA LEU A 57 6.98 -0.66 12.96
C LEU A 57 8.08 -0.87 11.91
N GLY A 58 9.18 -1.50 12.32
CA GLY A 58 10.24 -1.90 11.39
C GLY A 58 9.72 -2.78 10.26
N LEU A 59 8.88 -3.78 10.57
CA LEU A 59 8.29 -4.66 9.56
C LEU A 59 7.40 -3.89 8.58
N ILE A 60 6.55 -2.97 9.08
CA ILE A 60 5.67 -2.16 8.23
C ILE A 60 6.49 -1.31 7.25
N ASP A 61 7.55 -0.66 7.73
CA ASP A 61 8.38 0.18 6.88
C ASP A 61 9.18 -0.63 5.84
N TYR A 62 9.64 -1.83 6.21
CA TYR A 62 10.24 -2.76 5.25
C TYR A 62 9.26 -3.20 4.16
N CYS A 63 8.02 -3.53 4.54
CA CYS A 63 6.98 -3.89 3.57
C CYS A 63 6.70 -2.74 2.60
N MET A 64 6.72 -1.49 3.09
CA MET A 64 6.56 -0.30 2.25
C MET A 64 7.74 -0.11 1.29
N LEU A 65 8.98 -0.35 1.73
CA LEU A 65 10.15 -0.29 0.85
C LEU A 65 10.12 -1.34 -0.26
N ILE A 66 9.70 -2.57 0.07
CA ILE A 66 9.53 -3.65 -0.92
C ILE A 66 8.46 -3.27 -1.94
N TYR A 67 7.34 -2.71 -1.48
CA TYR A 67 6.26 -2.26 -2.37
C TYR A 67 6.71 -1.14 -3.33
N LEU A 68 7.59 -0.25 -2.85
CA LEU A 68 8.15 0.85 -3.63
C LEU A 68 9.36 0.43 -4.49
N ASP A 69 9.69 -0.86 -4.53
CA ASP A 69 10.87 -1.42 -5.21
C ASP A 69 12.18 -0.71 -4.82
N HIS A 70 12.27 -0.28 -3.55
CA HIS A 70 13.44 0.43 -3.05
C HIS A 70 14.53 -0.58 -2.64
N PRO A 71 15.78 -0.43 -3.10
CA PRO A 71 16.84 -1.41 -2.86
C PRO A 71 17.37 -1.45 -1.43
N SER A 72 16.86 -0.61 -0.52
CA SER A 72 17.48 -0.44 0.79
C SER A 72 16.98 -1.43 1.83
N ILE A 73 17.96 -2.12 2.42
CA ILE A 73 17.87 -3.10 3.47
C ILE A 73 17.23 -2.57 4.76
N GLY A 74 17.82 -1.50 5.31
CA GLY A 74 17.82 -1.31 6.76
C GLY A 74 17.05 -0.10 7.29
N TRP A 75 16.78 -0.11 8.60
CA TRP A 75 16.14 1.01 9.31
C TRP A 75 16.86 2.36 9.12
N LYS A 76 18.19 2.34 9.01
CA LYS A 76 18.97 3.56 8.75
C LYS A 76 18.62 4.18 7.39
N ASP A 77 18.37 3.34 6.40
CA ASP A 77 18.00 3.78 5.06
C ASP A 77 16.53 4.23 5.01
N VAL A 78 15.63 3.52 5.71
CA VAL A 78 14.24 3.94 5.94
C VAL A 78 14.19 5.33 6.58
N SER A 79 14.91 5.51 7.69
CA SER A 79 14.98 6.76 8.44
C SER A 79 15.53 7.91 7.56
N PHE A 80 16.52 7.62 6.71
CA PHE A 80 17.09 8.57 5.75
C PHE A 80 16.11 8.93 4.62
N LEU A 81 15.34 7.97 4.10
CA LEU A 81 14.26 8.20 3.12
C LEU A 81 13.14 9.08 3.68
N CYS A 82 12.72 8.83 4.93
CA CYS A 82 11.79 9.72 5.65
C CYS A 82 12.38 11.12 5.88
N PHE A 83 13.70 11.26 5.86
CA PHE A 83 14.37 12.56 5.91
C PHE A 83 14.26 13.31 4.58
N LEU A 84 14.45 12.60 3.46
CA LEU A 84 14.42 13.16 2.11
C LEU A 84 13.02 13.41 1.57
N SER A 85 11.98 12.72 2.06
CA SER A 85 10.61 12.91 1.59
C SER A 85 10.11 14.34 1.79
N ARG A 86 10.63 15.08 2.78
CA ARG A 86 10.35 16.52 2.97
C ARG A 86 10.94 17.40 1.87
N SER A 87 12.05 16.98 1.26
CA SER A 87 12.67 17.67 0.11
C SER A 87 11.97 17.31 -1.20
N ILE A 88 11.50 16.06 -1.35
CA ILE A 88 10.80 15.60 -2.55
C ILE A 88 9.36 16.14 -2.61
N PHE A 89 8.64 16.21 -1.49
CA PHE A 89 7.30 16.83 -1.44
C PHE A 89 7.32 18.33 -1.76
N PHE A 90 8.47 19.00 -1.56
CA PHE A 90 8.69 20.40 -1.96
C PHE A 90 9.01 20.57 -3.46
N ILE A 91 9.44 19.50 -4.14
CA ILE A 91 9.78 19.51 -5.57
C ILE A 91 8.57 19.12 -6.43
N PHE A 92 7.67 18.27 -5.91
CA PHE A 92 6.48 17.80 -6.62
C PHE A 92 5.19 18.58 -6.31
N LYS A 93 5.27 19.71 -5.60
CA LYS A 93 4.17 20.66 -5.41
C LYS A 93 4.46 21.94 -6.18
#